data_AF-A0A5B0MLJ9-F1
#
_entry.id   AF-A0A5B0MLJ9-F1
#
_cell.length_a   1.000
_cell.length_b   1.000
_cell.length_c   1.000
_cell.angle_alpha   90.00
_cell.angle_beta   90.00
_cell.angle_gamma   90.00
#
_symmetry.space_group_name_H-M   'P 1'
#
loop_
_entity.id
_entity.type
_entity.pdbx_description
1 polymer ?
#
loop_
_entity_poly.entity_id
_entity_poly.type
_entity_poly.pdbx_seq_one_letter_code
_entity_poly.pdbx_strand_id
1 'polypeptide(L)'
;MAFSVYVLLCLAATLAIIQAQLLPSSILCAPASGPLITRDDCKKALSKFSSESNVVFWTDKVYSHSCGTCKLAITKPSIPNSVHHAAVRGDALTAMHQGIDKCQGKPTNATIGNFQPISVLLDSGNGEKC
;
A
#
# COMPACT_ATOMS: atom_id res chain seq x y z
N MET A 1 8.13 -26.81 36.27
CA MET A 1 8.84 -25.73 35.55
C MET A 1 8.82 -25.89 34.03
N ALA A 2 8.88 -27.10 33.46
CA ALA A 2 8.83 -27.31 32.00
C ALA A 2 7.50 -26.94 31.31
N PHE A 3 6.36 -27.16 31.97
CA PHE A 3 5.03 -26.84 31.43
C PHE A 3 4.82 -25.35 31.15
N SER A 4 5.33 -24.48 32.02
CA SER A 4 5.17 -23.02 31.87
C SER A 4 5.99 -22.47 30.71
N VAL A 5 7.16 -23.05 30.45
CA VAL A 5 8.05 -22.68 29.32
C VAL A 5 7.42 -23.10 27.99
N TYR A 6 6.78 -24.27 27.95
CA TYR A 6 6.10 -24.78 26.76
C TYR A 6 4.88 -23.91 26.38
N VAL A 7 4.08 -23.50 27.38
CA VAL A 7 2.93 -22.61 27.17
C VAL A 7 3.39 -21.23 26.67
N LEU A 8 4.47 -20.68 27.23
CA LEU A 8 5.06 -19.41 26.78
C LEU A 8 5.58 -19.47 25.34
N LEU A 9 6.23 -20.58 24.96
CA LEU A 9 6.69 -20.82 23.59
C LEU A 9 5.52 -20.95 22.60
N CYS A 10 4.45 -21.65 22.95
CA CYS A 10 3.24 -21.74 22.12
C CYS A 10 2.52 -20.38 21.99
N LEU A 11 2.51 -19.57 23.06
CA LEU A 11 1.95 -18.21 23.00
C LEU A 11 2.80 -17.30 22.08
N ALA A 12 4.12 -17.38 22.18
CA ALA A 12 5.02 -16.61 21.32
C ALA A 12 4.90 -17.03 19.85
N ALA A 13 4.78 -18.34 19.58
CA ALA A 13 4.58 -18.85 18.23
C ALA A 13 3.24 -18.41 17.63
N THR A 14 2.16 -18.42 18.42
CA THR A 14 0.84 -17.95 17.97
C THR A 14 0.82 -16.44 17.73
N LEU A 15 1.46 -15.64 18.60
CA LEU A 15 1.61 -14.19 18.39
C LEU A 15 2.43 -13.86 17.14
N ALA A 16 3.50 -14.61 16.86
CA ALA A 16 4.33 -14.41 15.68
C ALA A 16 3.58 -14.71 14.37
N ILE A 17 2.67 -15.70 14.38
CA ILE A 17 1.83 -16.04 13.21
C ILE A 17 0.74 -14.97 12.98
N ILE A 18 0.18 -14.40 14.06
CA ILE A 18 -0.86 -13.36 13.96
C ILE A 18 -0.28 -12.04 13.40
N GLN A 19 1.01 -11.78 13.61
CA GLN A 19 1.70 -10.60 13.10
C GLN A 19 2.26 -10.72 11.69
N ALA A 20 1.89 -11.73 10.91
CA ALA A 20 2.15 -11.75 9.46
C ALA A 20 1.25 -10.71 8.74
N GLN A 21 1.30 -9.45 9.17
CA GLN A 21 0.93 -8.33 8.31
C GLN A 21 1.87 -8.42 7.11
N LEU A 22 1.31 -8.61 5.92
CA LEU A 22 2.07 -8.61 4.68
C LEU A 22 2.84 -7.29 4.61
N LEU A 23 4.15 -7.36 4.76
CA LEU A 23 5.03 -6.24 4.51
C LEU A 23 5.26 -6.14 3.00
N PRO A 24 5.49 -4.94 2.46
CA PRO A 24 5.89 -4.78 1.08
C PRO A 24 7.15 -5.60 0.80
N SER A 25 7.13 -6.41 -0.26
CA SER A 25 8.28 -7.18 -0.72
C SER A 25 9.36 -6.29 -1.34
N SER A 26 8.98 -5.12 -1.86
CA SER A 26 9.92 -4.12 -2.37
C SER A 26 9.39 -2.71 -2.16
N ILE A 27 10.32 -1.77 -1.92
CA ILE A 27 10.04 -0.34 -1.84
C ILE A 27 11.19 0.39 -2.52
N LEU A 28 10.86 1.13 -3.58
CA LEU A 28 11.80 1.93 -4.35
C LEU A 28 11.47 3.41 -4.17
N CYS A 29 12.45 4.21 -3.76
CA CYS A 29 12.30 5.65 -3.60
C CYS A 29 12.85 6.37 -4.83
N ALA A 30 12.12 7.36 -5.33
CA ALA A 30 12.60 8.27 -6.38
C ALA A 30 13.05 9.61 -5.76
N PRO A 31 13.92 10.37 -6.44
CA PRO A 31 14.21 11.74 -6.04
C PRO A 31 12.93 12.60 -6.09
N ALA A 32 12.87 13.60 -5.20
CA ALA A 32 11.77 14.55 -5.13
C ALA A 32 12.27 15.95 -5.49
N SER A 33 11.50 16.67 -6.31
CA SER A 33 11.77 18.04 -6.74
C SER A 33 10.70 19.05 -6.26
N GLY A 34 9.84 18.65 -5.33
CA GLY A 34 8.70 19.43 -4.84
C GLY A 34 8.35 19.18 -3.37
N PRO A 35 7.16 19.59 -2.92
CA PRO A 35 6.69 19.35 -1.56
C PRO A 35 6.63 17.85 -1.25
N LEU A 36 6.89 17.49 0.00
CA LEU A 36 6.81 16.10 0.44
C LEU A 36 5.36 15.61 0.41
N ILE A 37 5.20 14.38 -0.07
CA ILE A 37 3.94 13.66 -0.12
C ILE A 37 3.48 13.37 1.30
N THR A 38 2.26 13.82 1.65
CA THR A 38 1.70 13.59 2.98
C THR A 38 0.80 12.37 3.04
N ARG A 39 0.76 11.73 4.21
CA ARG A 39 -0.07 10.56 4.47
C ARG A 39 -1.58 10.86 4.38
N ASP A 40 -1.99 12.06 4.81
CA ASP A 40 -3.39 12.48 4.77
C ASP A 40 -3.88 12.63 3.33
N ASP A 41 -3.10 13.32 2.50
CA ASP A 41 -3.37 13.50 1.08
C ASP A 41 -3.47 12.15 0.35
N CYS A 42 -2.55 11.22 0.62
CA CYS A 42 -2.62 9.90 0.01
C CYS A 42 -3.81 9.06 0.50
N LYS A 43 -4.22 9.18 1.77
CA LYS A 43 -5.44 8.50 2.26
C LYS A 43 -6.68 9.01 1.55
N LYS A 44 -6.76 10.33 1.33
CA LYS A 44 -7.84 10.96 0.57
C LYS A 44 -7.81 10.54 -0.89
N ALA A 45 -6.64 10.54 -1.54
CA ALA A 45 -6.48 10.00 -2.89
C ALA A 45 -6.92 8.53 -2.98
N LEU A 46 -6.53 7.68 -2.03
CA LEU A 46 -6.93 6.28 -1.96
C LEU A 46 -8.46 6.12 -1.80
N SER A 47 -9.11 7.03 -1.08
CA SER A 47 -10.56 7.00 -0.89
C SER A 47 -11.38 7.35 -2.15
N LYS A 48 -10.74 7.95 -3.17
CA LYS A 48 -11.38 8.22 -4.47
C LYS A 48 -11.57 6.96 -5.33
N PHE A 49 -10.86 5.86 -5.02
CA PHE A 49 -11.06 4.59 -5.71
C PHE A 49 -12.41 3.96 -5.32
N SER A 50 -13.05 3.29 -6.28
CA SER A 50 -14.22 2.44 -5.98
C SER A 50 -13.79 1.33 -5.02
N SER A 51 -14.53 1.15 -3.93
CA SER A 51 -14.22 0.10 -2.96
C SER A 51 -15.47 -0.49 -2.33
N GLU A 52 -15.43 -1.79 -2.09
CA GLU A 52 -16.48 -2.55 -1.41
C GLU A 52 -15.84 -3.65 -0.58
N SER A 53 -16.32 -3.89 0.64
CA SER A 53 -15.89 -5.00 1.50
C SER A 53 -14.36 -5.17 1.61
N ASN A 54 -13.63 -4.07 1.82
CA ASN A 54 -12.16 -4.03 1.91
C ASN A 54 -11.41 -4.41 0.62
N VAL A 55 -12.06 -4.30 -0.53
CA VAL A 55 -11.45 -4.45 -1.86
C VAL A 55 -11.55 -3.12 -2.60
N VAL A 56 -10.44 -2.67 -3.17
CA VAL A 56 -10.39 -1.52 -4.10
C VAL A 56 -10.38 -2.04 -5.52
N PHE A 57 -11.16 -1.38 -6.38
CA PHE A 57 -11.32 -1.71 -7.78
C PHE A 57 -10.85 -0.54 -8.65
N TRP A 58 -10.21 -0.86 -9.77
CA TRP A 58 -9.82 0.15 -10.75
C TRP A 58 -9.78 -0.44 -12.16
N THR A 59 -9.62 0.43 -13.15
CA THR A 59 -9.41 0.06 -14.55
C THR A 59 -8.17 0.77 -15.08
N ASP A 60 -7.68 0.38 -16.25
CA ASP A 60 -6.51 1.02 -16.87
C ASP A 60 -6.71 2.51 -17.19
N LYS A 61 -7.96 2.98 -17.22
CA LYS A 61 -8.28 4.41 -17.41
C LYS A 61 -8.30 5.20 -16.10
N VAL A 62 -8.51 4.52 -14.96
CA VAL A 62 -8.76 5.16 -13.66
C VAL A 62 -7.93 4.46 -12.58
N TYR A 63 -6.65 4.19 -12.87
CA TYR A 63 -5.73 3.52 -11.97
C TYR A 63 -5.03 4.48 -11.00
N SER A 64 -5.24 5.78 -11.16
CA SER A 64 -4.61 6.82 -10.33
C SER A 64 -5.58 7.93 -9.94
N HIS A 65 -5.46 8.40 -8.71
CA HIS A 65 -6.15 9.58 -8.21
C HIS A 65 -5.18 10.52 -7.51
N SER A 66 -5.43 11.81 -7.57
CA SER A 66 -4.62 12.81 -6.87
C SER A 66 -5.43 13.57 -5.83
N CYS A 67 -4.74 14.03 -4.80
CA CYS A 67 -5.25 14.89 -3.74
C CYS A 67 -4.06 15.64 -3.14
N GLY A 68 -4.11 16.97 -3.08
CA GLY A 68 -3.06 17.79 -2.48
C GLY A 68 -1.67 17.45 -3.04
N THR A 69 -0.76 17.05 -2.16
CA THR A 69 0.62 16.66 -2.48
C THR A 69 0.77 15.24 -3.01
N CYS A 70 -0.28 14.42 -2.99
CA CYS A 70 -0.21 13.00 -3.34
C CYS A 70 -0.97 12.65 -4.62
N LYS A 71 -0.27 12.04 -5.57
CA LYS A 71 -0.87 11.25 -6.66
C LYS A 71 -0.64 9.78 -6.35
N LEU A 72 -1.71 9.04 -6.07
CA LEU A 72 -1.67 7.62 -5.77
C LEU A 72 -2.15 6.81 -6.96
N ALA A 73 -1.33 5.87 -7.41
CA ALA A 73 -1.67 4.91 -8.44
C ALA A 73 -1.52 3.48 -7.92
N ILE A 74 -2.47 2.60 -8.28
CA ILE A 74 -2.42 1.18 -7.95
C ILE A 74 -2.27 0.42 -9.26
N THR A 75 -1.25 -0.43 -9.35
CA THR A 75 -1.04 -1.29 -10.51
C THR A 75 -0.89 -2.74 -10.07
N LYS A 76 -1.18 -3.65 -11.00
CA LYS A 76 -1.08 -5.10 -10.78
C LYS A 76 -0.16 -5.70 -11.84
N PRO A 77 1.17 -5.64 -11.65
CA PRO A 77 2.13 -6.02 -12.69
C PRO A 77 2.00 -7.49 -13.13
N SER A 78 1.40 -8.36 -12.31
CA SER A 78 1.18 -9.77 -12.64
C SER A 78 0.07 -10.03 -13.66
N ILE A 79 -0.80 -9.05 -13.98
CA ILE A 79 -1.95 -9.26 -14.89
C ILE A 79 -2.07 -8.07 -15.87
N PRO A 80 -1.18 -7.96 -16.88
CA PRO A 80 -1.11 -6.78 -17.75
C PRO A 80 -2.28 -6.65 -18.73
N ASN A 81 -3.05 -7.71 -18.99
CA ASN A 81 -4.11 -7.73 -20.02
C ASN A 81 -5.53 -7.69 -19.43
N SER A 82 -5.69 -7.36 -18.14
CA SER A 82 -7.01 -7.21 -17.53
C SER A 82 -7.48 -5.77 -17.61
N VAL A 83 -8.75 -5.56 -17.98
CA VAL A 83 -9.38 -4.23 -17.98
C VAL A 83 -9.86 -3.83 -16.59
N HIS A 84 -10.18 -4.83 -15.77
CA HIS A 84 -10.68 -4.67 -14.40
C HIS A 84 -9.69 -5.27 -13.42
N HIS A 85 -9.29 -4.47 -12.45
CA HIS A 85 -8.35 -4.86 -11.43
C HIS A 85 -8.96 -4.72 -10.06
N ALA A 86 -8.51 -5.57 -9.16
CA ALA A 86 -8.93 -5.58 -7.77
C ALA A 86 -7.75 -5.88 -6.86
N ALA A 87 -7.76 -5.27 -5.68
CA ALA A 87 -6.79 -5.49 -4.62
C ALA A 87 -7.42 -5.35 -3.25
N VAL A 88 -6.84 -6.02 -2.26
CA VAL A 88 -7.20 -5.82 -0.87
C VAL A 88 -6.79 -4.40 -0.47
N ARG A 89 -7.75 -3.61 0.01
CA ARG A 89 -7.53 -2.20 0.40
C ARG A 89 -6.54 -2.09 1.56
N GLY A 90 -6.55 -3.07 2.48
CA GLY A 90 -5.57 -3.18 3.56
C GLY A 90 -4.12 -3.28 3.05
N ASP A 91 -3.88 -4.04 1.98
CA ASP A 91 -2.55 -4.17 1.37
C ASP A 91 -2.12 -2.85 0.71
N ALA A 92 -3.04 -2.22 -0.03
CA ALA A 92 -2.77 -0.92 -0.64
C ALA A 92 -2.44 0.16 0.41
N LEU A 93 -3.18 0.19 1.52
CA LEU A 93 -2.93 1.10 2.64
C LEU A 93 -1.59 0.82 3.32
N THR A 94 -1.24 -0.45 3.50
CA THR A 94 0.02 -0.87 4.10
C THR A 94 1.20 -0.48 3.22
N ALA A 95 1.15 -0.79 1.92
CA ALA A 95 2.18 -0.39 0.95
C ALA A 95 2.34 1.14 0.88
N MET A 96 1.23 1.89 0.90
CA MET A 96 1.26 3.35 0.96
C MET A 96 1.97 3.87 2.20
N HIS A 97 1.57 3.42 3.40
CA HIS A 97 2.19 3.88 4.65
C HIS A 97 3.69 3.54 4.70
N GLN A 98 4.03 2.28 4.40
CA GLN A 98 5.42 1.82 4.41
C GLN A 98 6.30 2.56 3.38
N GLY A 99 5.75 2.84 2.20
CA GLY A 99 6.42 3.62 1.17
C GLY A 99 6.72 5.04 1.64
N ILE A 100 5.72 5.74 2.19
CA ILE A 100 5.91 7.10 2.73
C ILE A 100 6.95 7.12 3.83
N ASP A 101 6.88 6.16 4.76
CA ASP A 101 7.76 6.12 5.92
C ASP A 101 9.22 5.85 5.51
N LYS A 102 9.42 4.87 4.62
CA LYS A 102 10.76 4.50 4.15
C LYS A 102 11.36 5.56 3.22
N CYS A 103 10.55 6.18 2.37
CA CYS A 103 11.00 7.20 1.42
C CYS A 103 10.87 8.63 1.95
N GLN A 104 10.46 8.79 3.22
CA GLN A 104 10.33 10.09 3.90
C GLN A 104 9.47 11.09 3.11
N GLY A 105 8.34 10.63 2.57
CA GLY A 105 7.43 11.44 1.76
C GLY A 105 7.92 11.77 0.35
N LYS A 106 9.02 11.17 -0.12
CA LYS A 106 9.42 11.24 -1.54
C LYS A 106 8.57 10.27 -2.38
N PRO A 107 8.50 10.48 -3.72
CA PRO A 107 7.84 9.52 -4.60
C PRO A 107 8.38 8.12 -4.40
N THR A 108 7.49 7.14 -4.42
CA THR A 108 7.80 5.75 -4.07
C THR A 108 6.98 4.77 -4.87
N ASN A 109 7.55 3.60 -5.12
CA ASN A 109 6.83 2.43 -5.59
C ASN A 109 6.98 1.31 -4.54
N ALA A 110 5.88 0.99 -3.86
CA ALA A 110 5.84 -0.07 -2.86
C ALA A 110 5.02 -1.26 -3.38
N THR A 111 5.64 -2.43 -3.48
CA THR A 111 4.99 -3.65 -3.96
C THR A 111 4.70 -4.60 -2.81
N ILE A 112 3.48 -5.13 -2.72
CA ILE A 112 3.01 -6.00 -1.63
C ILE A 112 2.19 -7.18 -2.18
N GLY A 113 2.24 -8.31 -1.49
CA GLY A 113 1.51 -9.54 -1.83
C GLY A 113 2.38 -10.61 -2.50
N ASN A 114 1.98 -11.88 -2.36
CA ASN A 114 2.75 -13.03 -2.84
C ASN A 114 2.23 -13.64 -4.15
N PHE A 115 0.92 -13.92 -4.24
CA PHE A 115 0.36 -14.64 -5.41
C PHE A 115 -0.14 -13.72 -6.52
N GLN A 116 -0.39 -12.46 -6.23
CA GLN A 116 -0.81 -11.44 -7.19
C GLN A 116 -0.42 -10.05 -6.66
N PRO A 117 0.89 -9.73 -6.66
CA PRO A 117 1.37 -8.51 -6.04
C PRO A 117 0.76 -7.28 -6.68
N ILE A 118 0.50 -6.28 -5.84
CA ILE A 118 0.10 -4.95 -6.28
C ILE A 118 1.25 -4.00 -6.02
N SER A 119 1.42 -3.02 -6.89
CA SER A 119 2.37 -1.93 -6.72
C SER A 119 1.58 -0.65 -6.47
N VAL A 120 1.83 -0.01 -5.32
CA VAL A 120 1.30 1.30 -4.99
C VAL A 120 2.37 2.32 -5.32
N LEU A 121 2.11 3.14 -6.33
CA LEU A 121 2.98 4.23 -6.75
C LEU A 121 2.45 5.53 -6.15
N LEU A 122 3.31 6.21 -5.42
CA LEU A 122 3.08 7.56 -4.92
C LEU A 122 3.97 8.51 -5.69
N ASP A 123 3.36 9.52 -6.27
CA ASP A 123 4.02 10.59 -7.00
C ASP A 123 3.53 11.94 -6.50
N SER A 124 4.21 13.01 -6.90
CA SER A 124 3.86 14.37 -6.54
C SER A 124 2.48 14.73 -7.11
N GLY A 125 1.56 15.12 -6.24
CA GLY A 125 0.26 15.65 -6.62
C GLY A 125 0.34 17.12 -7.03
N ASN A 126 -0.53 17.55 -7.93
CA ASN A 126 -0.59 18.93 -8.45
C ASN A 126 -1.48 19.86 -7.59
N GLY A 127 -1.67 19.57 -6.29
CA GLY A 127 -2.53 20.39 -5.43
C GLY A 127 -4.02 20.23 -5.71
N GLU A 128 -4.45 19.09 -6.26
CA GLU A 128 -5.85 18.82 -6.56
C GLU A 128 -6.69 18.89 -5.29
N LYS A 129 -7.89 19.48 -5.38
CA LYS A 129 -8.81 19.53 -4.24
C LYS A 129 -9.29 18.13 -3.85
N CYS A 130 -9.40 17.96 -2.56
CA CYS A 130 -10.00 16.86 -1.82
C CYS A 130 -10.80 17.50 -0.68
#